data_AF-A0A8B6DAE1-F1
#
_entry.id   AF-A0A8B6DAE1-F1
#
_cell.length_a   1.000
_cell.length_b   1.000
_cell.length_c   1.000
_cell.angle_alpha   90.00
_cell.angle_beta   90.00
_cell.angle_gamma   90.00
#
_symmetry.space_group_name_H-M   'P 1'
#
loop_
_entity.id
_entity.type
_entity.pdbx_description
1 polymer ?
#
loop_
_entity_poly.entity_id
_entity_poly.type
_entity_poly.pdbx_seq_one_letter_code
_entity_poly.pdbx_strand_id
1 'polypeptide(L)'
;MKYLVLHNQNPEEAGFFEGDIEIEPGEEPYLRNAVANHRLLWPHGVVPWTIDAVHSRQASHVQVFHDAMNEIMEKTKVNGKKCIDFQPRKAEHGYMQFTYGSGCHTPIGYHSTRRSDVTLGTGCLRKGTVMHEILHGLGFWHEQSRADRDNYVTVHWKNIQTSHARNFDKYQLGTQIDHLGMPYDYGSVMHYPAYAFAIDRHQMTLEPKQSGVTIGQRVRLSETDAKEIQILYGCIPRGSVGTVTSAPGATTHAPDISHVSTPNPLITNQAATCSFDAGLCGWLQSTSDNIDWRTGMGSTPSRNTGPHADHSGTSGGIFDCVIGHYLFLESSGQTNKNAILVSPQYQPGTYCFSAWFNMYGHEMGYIYFELLIGGRKHAMRSYHGDHGDRWMHVQTQVNVRGSHAFSFQIEGRTGTSYHSDLAIDDVSVTPGACSHG
;
A
#
# COMPACT_ATOMS: atom_id res chain seq x y z
N MET A 1 -26.50 24.04 12.94
CA MET A 1 -25.85 25.37 12.87
C MET A 1 -24.74 25.25 11.83
N LYS A 2 -24.78 26.07 10.77
CA LYS A 2 -23.70 26.12 9.77
C LYS A 2 -22.54 26.90 10.38
N TYR A 3 -21.40 26.26 10.61
CA TYR A 3 -20.19 26.94 11.03
C TYR A 3 -19.49 27.52 9.79
N LEU A 4 -19.07 28.78 9.88
CA LEU A 4 -18.34 29.49 8.83
C LEU A 4 -16.96 28.85 8.65
N VAL A 5 -16.67 28.36 7.44
CA VAL A 5 -15.33 27.90 7.04
C VAL A 5 -14.39 29.10 7.06
N LEU A 6 -13.41 29.10 7.98
CA LEU A 6 -12.37 30.12 8.01
C LEU A 6 -11.35 29.83 6.90
N HIS A 7 -10.87 30.86 6.21
CA HIS A 7 -10.02 30.82 5.01
C HIS A 7 -8.68 30.02 5.10
N ASN A 8 -8.34 29.44 6.25
CA ASN A 8 -7.15 28.62 6.49
C ASN A 8 -7.45 27.17 6.93
N GLN A 9 -8.71 26.73 7.02
CA GLN A 9 -9.06 25.35 7.39
C GLN A 9 -8.88 24.38 6.22
N ASN A 10 -8.46 23.15 6.51
CA ASN A 10 -8.46 22.07 5.53
C ASN A 10 -9.91 21.89 5.04
N PRO A 11 -10.19 21.94 3.73
CA PRO A 11 -11.58 21.87 3.25
C PRO A 11 -12.28 20.53 3.54
N GLU A 12 -11.53 19.48 3.88
CA GLU A 12 -12.02 18.18 4.40
C GLU A 12 -12.46 18.26 5.89
N GLU A 13 -12.27 19.40 6.56
CA GLU A 13 -12.67 19.65 7.96
C GLU A 13 -13.93 20.52 8.06
N ALA A 14 -14.83 20.44 7.07
CA ALA A 14 -15.96 21.37 6.88
C ALA A 14 -17.09 21.30 7.93
N GLY A 15 -16.92 20.52 8.99
CA GLY A 15 -17.83 20.45 10.15
C GLY A 15 -18.93 19.39 10.03
N PHE A 16 -18.79 18.44 9.09
CA PHE A 16 -19.64 17.27 8.97
C PHE A 16 -19.21 16.16 9.94
N PHE A 17 -19.88 14.99 9.90
CA PHE A 17 -19.44 13.85 10.71
C PHE A 17 -18.05 13.43 10.24
N GLU A 18 -17.11 13.25 11.17
CA GLU A 18 -15.71 13.02 10.81
C GLU A 18 -15.18 14.05 9.77
N GLY A 19 -15.66 15.30 9.81
CA GLY A 19 -15.16 16.38 8.94
C GLY A 19 -15.94 16.58 7.64
N ASP A 20 -16.17 15.49 6.90
CA ASP A 20 -16.60 15.47 5.48
C ASP A 20 -17.67 14.40 5.16
N ILE A 21 -18.22 13.71 6.17
CA ILE A 21 -19.30 12.73 5.96
C ILE A 21 -20.68 13.33 6.24
N GLU A 22 -21.53 13.38 5.21
CA GLU A 22 -22.94 13.75 5.37
C GLU A 22 -23.75 12.59 5.99
N ILE A 23 -24.35 12.82 7.16
CA ILE A 23 -25.25 11.86 7.82
C ILE A 23 -26.72 12.33 7.70
N GLU A 24 -27.61 11.44 7.29
CA GLU A 24 -29.04 11.74 7.25
C GLU A 24 -29.72 11.72 8.64
N PRO A 25 -30.76 12.54 8.88
CA PRO A 25 -31.54 12.48 10.11
C PRO A 25 -32.21 11.11 10.30
N GLY A 26 -31.83 10.38 11.35
CA GLY A 26 -32.35 9.05 11.65
C GLY A 26 -31.43 7.90 11.22
N GLU A 27 -30.34 8.18 10.51
CA GLU A 27 -29.19 7.28 10.43
C GLU A 27 -28.37 7.46 11.71
N GLU A 28 -28.66 6.64 12.72
CA GLU A 28 -27.76 6.54 13.87
C GLU A 28 -26.44 5.93 13.38
N PRO A 29 -25.28 6.56 13.66
CA PRO A 29 -23.96 6.12 13.20
C PRO A 29 -23.51 4.88 13.99
N TYR A 30 -24.21 3.76 13.79
CA TYR A 30 -23.73 2.48 14.26
C TYR A 30 -22.72 1.90 13.26
N LEU A 31 -21.46 2.27 13.49
CA LEU A 31 -20.26 1.41 13.43
C LEU A 31 -19.88 0.83 12.06
N ARG A 32 -18.79 1.27 11.39
CA ARG A 32 -18.01 0.46 10.41
C ARG A 32 -16.88 1.21 9.67
N ASN A 33 -15.82 0.51 9.24
CA ASN A 33 -14.82 1.00 8.25
C ASN A 33 -15.33 0.92 6.80
N ALA A 34 -16.13 -0.10 6.49
CA ALA A 34 -16.81 -0.29 5.22
C ALA A 34 -18.26 -0.69 5.48
N VAL A 35 -19.20 -0.21 4.67
CA VAL A 35 -20.63 -0.43 4.91
C VAL A 35 -21.01 -1.91 4.74
N ALA A 36 -21.23 -2.63 5.84
CA ALA A 36 -21.68 -4.03 5.75
C ALA A 36 -23.18 -4.20 5.40
N ASN A 37 -23.95 -3.12 5.22
CA ASN A 37 -25.30 -3.20 4.66
C ASN A 37 -25.21 -3.20 3.12
N HIS A 38 -25.38 -4.35 2.49
CA HIS A 38 -25.28 -4.48 1.03
C HIS A 38 -26.29 -3.60 0.25
N ARG A 39 -27.35 -3.08 0.90
CA ARG A 39 -28.31 -2.14 0.28
C ARG A 39 -27.71 -0.77 0.00
N LEU A 40 -26.62 -0.43 0.69
CA LEU A 40 -25.87 0.81 0.51
C LEU A 40 -24.70 0.63 -0.47
N LEU A 41 -24.57 -0.55 -1.11
CA LEU A 41 -23.60 -0.75 -2.18
C LEU A 41 -24.24 -0.45 -3.53
N TRP A 42 -23.45 0.11 -4.43
CA TRP A 42 -23.88 0.35 -5.80
C TRP A 42 -24.18 -0.99 -6.50
N PRO A 43 -25.38 -1.17 -7.10
CA PRO A 43 -25.75 -2.43 -7.73
C PRO A 43 -24.73 -2.88 -8.77
N HIS A 44 -24.18 -4.09 -8.56
CA HIS A 44 -23.16 -4.68 -9.44
C HIS A 44 -21.88 -3.85 -9.62
N GLY A 45 -21.57 -2.92 -8.70
CA GLY A 45 -20.43 -2.03 -8.83
C GLY A 45 -20.58 -0.97 -9.92
N VAL A 46 -21.77 -0.82 -10.51
CA VAL A 46 -22.03 0.19 -11.54
C VAL A 46 -22.45 1.49 -10.88
N VAL A 47 -21.73 2.57 -11.17
CA VAL A 47 -21.95 3.89 -10.61
C VAL A 47 -22.34 4.87 -11.71
N PRO A 48 -23.64 5.11 -11.94
CA PRO A 48 -24.10 6.19 -12.81
C PRO A 48 -23.63 7.54 -12.27
N TRP A 49 -23.08 8.41 -13.11
CA TRP A 49 -22.57 9.71 -12.67
C TRP A 49 -22.86 10.89 -13.60
N THR A 50 -22.81 12.09 -13.04
CA THR A 50 -22.94 13.39 -13.72
C THR A 50 -22.04 14.46 -13.09
N ILE A 51 -21.76 15.54 -13.83
CA ILE A 51 -21.05 16.74 -13.34
C ILE A 51 -21.98 17.94 -13.43
N ASP A 52 -21.97 18.80 -12.43
CA ASP A 52 -22.86 19.96 -12.38
C ASP A 52 -22.48 21.03 -13.43
N ALA A 53 -23.31 22.05 -13.57
CA ALA A 53 -23.10 23.11 -14.53
C ALA A 53 -21.86 24.00 -14.24
N VAL A 54 -21.32 23.97 -13.02
CA VAL A 54 -20.18 24.81 -12.61
C VAL A 54 -18.88 24.09 -12.95
N HIS A 55 -18.71 22.87 -12.47
CA HIS A 55 -17.52 22.06 -12.76
C HIS A 55 -17.43 21.66 -14.23
N SER A 56 -18.55 21.37 -14.90
CA SER A 56 -18.53 20.94 -16.31
C SER A 56 -18.01 22.03 -17.27
N ARG A 57 -18.03 23.30 -16.86
CA ARG A 57 -17.47 24.41 -17.65
C ARG A 57 -15.95 24.51 -17.55
N GLN A 58 -15.33 23.85 -16.57
CA GLN A 58 -13.89 23.91 -16.34
C GLN A 58 -13.25 22.60 -16.77
N ALA A 59 -12.50 22.62 -17.88
CA ALA A 59 -11.88 21.43 -18.44
C ALA A 59 -10.94 20.71 -17.44
N SER A 60 -10.22 21.46 -16.61
CA SER A 60 -9.35 20.91 -15.55
C SER A 60 -10.13 20.17 -14.46
N HIS A 61 -11.35 20.62 -14.12
CA HIS A 61 -12.20 19.95 -13.13
C HIS A 61 -12.72 18.63 -13.72
N VAL A 62 -13.20 18.67 -14.96
CA VAL A 62 -13.65 17.48 -15.69
C VAL A 62 -12.53 16.45 -15.78
N GLN A 63 -11.31 16.89 -16.11
CA GLN A 63 -10.13 16.01 -16.20
C GLN A 63 -9.83 15.31 -14.87
N VAL A 64 -9.76 16.05 -13.76
CA VAL A 64 -9.42 15.44 -12.46
C VAL A 64 -10.48 14.43 -12.00
N PHE A 65 -11.76 14.65 -12.34
CA PHE A 65 -12.83 13.69 -12.04
C PHE A 65 -12.68 12.41 -12.87
N HIS A 66 -12.37 12.54 -14.16
CA HIS A 66 -12.07 11.40 -15.00
C HIS A 66 -10.84 10.64 -14.53
N ASP A 67 -9.77 11.33 -14.15
CA ASP A 67 -8.54 10.70 -13.66
C ASP A 67 -8.77 9.91 -12.37
N ALA A 68 -9.54 10.49 -11.42
CA ALA A 68 -9.92 9.83 -10.17
C ALA A 68 -10.79 8.58 -10.42
N MET A 69 -11.84 8.70 -11.24
CA MET A 69 -12.70 7.57 -11.60
C MET A 69 -11.92 6.48 -12.33
N ASN A 70 -11.02 6.85 -13.26
CA ASN A 70 -10.20 5.91 -14.02
C ASN A 70 -9.24 5.14 -13.10
N GLU A 71 -8.58 5.82 -12.16
CA GLU A 71 -7.68 5.14 -11.21
C GLU A 71 -8.42 4.10 -10.36
N ILE A 72 -9.60 4.44 -9.84
CA ILE A 72 -10.44 3.50 -9.09
C ILE A 72 -10.85 2.32 -9.98
N MET A 73 -11.32 2.56 -11.20
CA MET A 73 -11.70 1.48 -12.12
C MET A 73 -10.53 0.56 -12.45
N GLU A 74 -9.35 1.12 -12.75
CA GLU A 74 -8.18 0.34 -13.15
C GLU A 74 -7.61 -0.47 -11.98
N LYS A 75 -7.41 0.15 -10.81
CA LYS A 75 -6.84 -0.54 -9.64
C LYS A 75 -7.77 -1.60 -9.06
N THR A 76 -9.08 -1.45 -9.24
CA THR A 76 -10.04 -2.43 -8.74
C THR A 76 -10.35 -3.55 -9.73
N LYS A 77 -9.76 -3.56 -10.94
CA LYS A 77 -9.98 -4.66 -11.90
C LYS A 77 -9.50 -6.00 -11.35
N VAL A 78 -10.30 -7.04 -11.63
CA VAL A 78 -9.99 -8.43 -11.29
C VAL A 78 -10.18 -9.27 -12.55
N ASN A 79 -9.13 -9.98 -12.99
CA ASN A 79 -9.16 -10.83 -14.19
C ASN A 79 -9.65 -10.07 -15.46
N GLY A 80 -9.22 -8.83 -15.62
CA GLY A 80 -9.61 -7.96 -16.74
C GLY A 80 -11.04 -7.42 -16.67
N LYS A 81 -11.82 -7.77 -15.63
CA LYS A 81 -13.17 -7.25 -15.40
C LYS A 81 -13.12 -6.12 -14.39
N LYS A 82 -13.85 -5.05 -14.69
CA LYS A 82 -14.03 -3.92 -13.77
C LYS A 82 -14.81 -4.38 -12.54
N CYS A 83 -14.30 -4.08 -11.36
CA CYS A 83 -15.03 -4.29 -10.11
C CYS A 83 -15.97 -3.11 -9.83
N ILE A 84 -15.48 -1.89 -10.01
CA ILE A 84 -16.27 -0.67 -10.09
C ILE A 84 -16.30 -0.19 -11.53
N ASP A 85 -17.46 0.26 -12.00
CA ASP A 85 -17.66 0.78 -13.36
C ASP A 85 -18.45 2.08 -13.33
N PHE A 86 -17.76 3.21 -13.51
CA PHE A 86 -18.38 4.52 -13.62
C PHE A 86 -18.95 4.72 -15.03
N GLN A 87 -20.27 4.94 -15.12
CA GLN A 87 -20.96 5.13 -16.39
C GLN A 87 -21.68 6.49 -16.41
N PRO A 88 -21.71 7.21 -17.55
CA PRO A 88 -22.55 8.39 -17.67
C PRO A 88 -23.99 8.03 -17.35
N ARG A 89 -24.61 8.80 -16.44
CA ARG A 89 -26.01 8.58 -16.06
C ARG A 89 -26.93 8.70 -17.28
N LYS A 90 -27.95 7.85 -17.32
CA LYS A 90 -29.04 7.89 -18.30
C LYS A 90 -30.33 8.36 -17.64
N ALA A 91 -30.93 7.51 -16.80
CA ALA A 91 -32.24 7.74 -16.20
C ALA A 91 -32.32 7.25 -14.75
N GLU A 92 -31.21 6.78 -14.19
CA GLU A 92 -31.13 6.21 -12.85
C GLU A 92 -31.51 7.26 -11.80
N HIS A 93 -32.31 6.86 -10.80
CA HIS A 93 -32.71 7.72 -9.68
C HIS A 93 -31.56 7.91 -8.67
N GLY A 94 -30.89 6.81 -8.32
CA GLY A 94 -29.63 6.81 -7.58
C GLY A 94 -28.44 6.94 -8.52
N TYR A 95 -27.66 8.01 -8.35
CA TYR A 95 -26.47 8.32 -9.15
C TYR A 95 -25.54 9.24 -8.36
N MET A 96 -24.26 9.25 -8.71
CA MET A 96 -23.25 10.13 -8.12
C MET A 96 -23.19 11.45 -8.90
N GLN A 97 -23.18 12.58 -8.20
CA GLN A 97 -23.15 13.90 -8.82
C GLN A 97 -21.96 14.68 -8.28
N PHE A 98 -21.00 15.02 -9.14
CA PHE A 98 -19.95 15.98 -8.78
C PHE A 98 -20.58 17.38 -8.72
N THR A 99 -20.59 17.98 -7.54
CA THR A 99 -21.32 19.22 -7.21
C THR A 99 -20.37 20.27 -6.67
N TYR A 100 -20.46 21.48 -7.19
CA TYR A 100 -19.73 22.63 -6.65
C TYR A 100 -20.40 23.11 -5.37
N GLY A 101 -19.62 23.16 -4.29
CA GLY A 101 -20.10 23.59 -2.98
C GLY A 101 -18.98 24.08 -2.08
N SER A 102 -19.24 24.08 -0.77
CA SER A 102 -18.28 24.51 0.25
C SER A 102 -17.66 23.30 0.93
N GLY A 103 -16.33 23.24 1.03
CA GLY A 103 -15.62 22.08 1.58
C GLY A 103 -15.59 20.90 0.62
N CYS A 104 -15.04 19.80 1.10
CA CYS A 104 -15.08 18.49 0.46
C CYS A 104 -15.95 17.59 1.36
N HIS A 105 -17.02 17.01 0.81
CA HIS A 105 -17.87 16.09 1.58
C HIS A 105 -18.80 15.25 0.69
N THR A 106 -19.11 14.04 1.16
CA THR A 106 -19.96 13.07 0.45
C THR A 106 -20.75 12.20 1.45
N PRO A 107 -22.03 11.88 1.21
CA PRO A 107 -22.74 10.88 2.00
C PRO A 107 -22.21 9.47 1.76
N ILE A 108 -22.38 8.59 2.75
CA ILE A 108 -21.88 7.22 2.67
C ILE A 108 -22.77 6.35 1.78
N GLY A 109 -22.18 5.77 0.73
CA GLY A 109 -22.78 4.71 -0.05
C GLY A 109 -23.88 5.13 -1.05
N TYR A 110 -24.59 4.12 -1.52
CA TYR A 110 -25.66 4.19 -2.52
C TYR A 110 -27.03 4.47 -1.88
N HIS A 111 -27.78 5.41 -2.48
CA HIS A 111 -29.18 5.65 -2.20
C HIS A 111 -30.02 5.39 -3.44
N SER A 112 -31.06 4.56 -3.34
CA SER A 112 -31.85 4.13 -4.50
C SER A 112 -32.84 5.17 -5.03
N THR A 113 -33.24 6.13 -4.19
CA THR A 113 -34.30 7.09 -4.49
C THR A 113 -33.79 8.50 -4.79
N ARG A 114 -32.50 8.77 -4.52
CA ARG A 114 -31.90 10.10 -4.67
C ARG A 114 -30.45 9.99 -5.12
N ARG A 115 -29.92 11.11 -5.61
CA ARG A 115 -28.48 11.23 -5.90
C ARG A 115 -27.62 11.30 -4.63
N SER A 116 -26.36 10.90 -4.76
CA SER A 116 -25.30 11.16 -3.79
C SER A 116 -24.40 12.27 -4.34
N ASP A 117 -24.35 13.41 -3.65
CA ASP A 117 -23.54 14.55 -4.06
C ASP A 117 -22.09 14.37 -3.58
N VAL A 118 -21.14 14.38 -4.50
CA VAL A 118 -19.71 14.49 -4.24
C VAL A 118 -19.39 15.98 -4.29
N THR A 119 -19.43 16.63 -3.12
CA THR A 119 -19.31 18.09 -3.03
C THR A 119 -17.85 18.51 -3.00
N LEU A 120 -17.44 19.33 -3.97
CA LEU A 120 -16.04 19.71 -4.16
C LEU A 120 -15.88 21.22 -4.32
N GLY A 121 -15.50 21.88 -3.23
CA GLY A 121 -15.23 23.31 -3.21
C GLY A 121 -13.79 23.70 -3.59
N THR A 122 -13.46 24.96 -3.30
CA THR A 122 -12.08 25.47 -3.46
C THR A 122 -11.13 24.67 -2.57
N GLY A 123 -10.05 24.14 -3.15
CA GLY A 123 -9.04 23.33 -2.45
C GLY A 123 -9.25 21.81 -2.55
N CYS A 124 -10.43 21.34 -3.00
CA CYS A 124 -10.76 19.91 -3.09
C CYS A 124 -10.35 19.24 -4.40
N LEU A 125 -9.92 20.00 -5.41
CA LEU A 125 -9.65 19.50 -6.77
C LEU A 125 -8.27 18.86 -6.94
N ARG A 126 -7.87 18.06 -5.96
CA ARG A 126 -6.72 17.15 -6.03
C ARG A 126 -7.25 15.75 -6.33
N LYS A 127 -6.58 15.00 -7.20
CA LYS A 127 -7.04 13.66 -7.60
C LYS A 127 -7.33 12.75 -6.39
N GLY A 128 -6.44 12.72 -5.39
CA GLY A 128 -6.65 11.91 -4.18
C GLY A 128 -7.81 12.39 -3.31
N THR A 129 -8.05 13.69 -3.19
CA THR A 129 -9.25 14.20 -2.49
C THR A 129 -10.52 13.83 -3.24
N VAL A 130 -10.53 13.91 -4.58
CA VAL A 130 -11.69 13.44 -5.37
C VAL A 130 -11.92 11.93 -5.17
N MET A 131 -10.86 11.12 -5.15
CA MET A 131 -10.99 9.68 -4.88
C MET A 131 -11.49 9.40 -3.46
N HIS A 132 -11.00 10.13 -2.45
CA HIS A 132 -11.45 10.04 -1.07
C HIS A 132 -12.98 10.22 -0.96
N GLU A 133 -13.49 11.30 -1.56
CA GLU A 133 -14.92 11.59 -1.60
C GLU A 133 -15.73 10.54 -2.36
N ILE A 134 -15.19 10.03 -3.48
CA ILE A 134 -15.80 8.90 -4.20
C ILE A 134 -15.86 7.65 -3.32
N LEU A 135 -14.81 7.35 -2.55
CA LEU A 135 -14.76 6.18 -1.66
C LEU A 135 -15.82 6.25 -0.55
N HIS A 136 -16.09 7.43 0.01
CA HIS A 136 -17.26 7.62 0.87
C HIS A 136 -18.56 7.22 0.15
N GLY A 137 -18.75 7.72 -1.07
CA GLY A 137 -19.89 7.34 -1.91
C GLY A 137 -19.94 5.85 -2.28
N LEU A 138 -18.81 5.13 -2.27
CA LEU A 138 -18.74 3.67 -2.45
C LEU A 138 -19.00 2.88 -1.16
N GLY A 139 -19.07 3.56 0.00
CA GLY A 139 -19.38 2.95 1.29
C GLY A 139 -18.18 2.77 2.20
N PHE A 140 -17.12 3.57 2.06
CA PHE A 140 -15.95 3.56 2.94
C PHE A 140 -15.98 4.69 3.95
N TRP A 141 -15.55 4.40 5.15
CA TRP A 141 -15.35 5.37 6.22
C TRP A 141 -13.85 5.61 6.40
N HIS A 142 -13.47 6.43 7.38
CA HIS A 142 -12.07 6.74 7.57
C HIS A 142 -11.25 5.61 8.20
N GLU A 143 -10.00 5.53 7.77
CA GLU A 143 -9.04 4.55 8.26
C GLU A 143 -8.60 4.84 9.70
N GLN A 144 -8.59 6.08 10.19
CA GLN A 144 -8.25 6.32 11.62
C GLN A 144 -9.39 5.96 12.59
N SER A 145 -10.59 5.64 12.08
CA SER A 145 -11.78 5.36 12.90
C SER A 145 -11.93 3.87 13.23
N ARG A 146 -11.03 3.00 12.73
CA ARG A 146 -11.07 1.55 13.02
C ARG A 146 -11.01 1.27 14.51
N ALA A 147 -11.69 0.20 14.91
CA ALA A 147 -11.63 -0.30 16.28
C ALA A 147 -10.20 -0.61 16.78
N ASP A 148 -9.35 -1.13 15.89
CA ASP A 148 -7.96 -1.54 16.15
C ASP A 148 -6.94 -0.40 15.94
N ARG A 149 -7.37 0.82 15.59
CA ARG A 149 -6.47 1.94 15.23
C ARG A 149 -5.46 2.30 16.32
N ASP A 150 -5.81 2.13 17.59
CA ASP A 150 -4.91 2.44 18.72
C ASP A 150 -3.69 1.49 18.78
N ASN A 151 -3.66 0.40 18.00
CA ASN A 151 -2.46 -0.43 17.85
C ASN A 151 -1.43 0.22 16.90
N TYR A 152 -1.86 1.16 16.05
CA TYR A 152 -1.09 1.71 14.94
C TYR A 152 -0.82 3.20 15.08
N VAL A 153 -1.78 3.96 15.62
CA VAL A 153 -1.65 5.40 15.84
C VAL A 153 -1.95 5.78 17.29
N THR A 154 -1.30 6.84 17.76
CA THR A 154 -1.64 7.51 19.01
C THR A 154 -2.46 8.76 18.71
N VAL A 155 -3.63 8.88 19.35
CA VAL A 155 -4.45 10.10 19.29
C VAL A 155 -4.06 11.04 20.42
N HIS A 156 -3.58 12.23 20.07
CA HIS A 156 -3.22 13.29 21.02
C HIS A 156 -4.44 14.16 21.31
N TRP A 157 -5.36 13.66 22.14
CA TRP A 157 -6.65 14.31 22.45
C TRP A 157 -6.54 15.77 22.90
N LYS A 158 -5.46 16.14 23.60
CA LYS A 158 -5.21 17.51 24.07
C LYS A 158 -4.90 18.49 22.93
N ASN A 159 -4.47 17.98 21.77
CA ASN A 159 -4.09 18.78 20.62
C ASN A 159 -5.28 18.99 19.66
N ILE A 160 -6.43 18.36 19.92
CA ILE A 160 -7.62 18.40 19.05
C ILE A 160 -8.56 19.52 19.49
N GLN A 161 -9.09 20.27 18.53
CA GLN A 161 -10.12 21.28 18.79
C GLN A 161 -11.33 20.64 19.50
N THR A 162 -11.71 21.17 20.66
CA THR A 162 -12.72 20.54 21.54
C THR A 162 -14.05 20.23 20.85
N SER A 163 -14.50 21.09 19.92
CA SER A 163 -15.74 20.89 19.15
C SER A 163 -15.67 19.75 18.13
N HIS A 164 -14.47 19.24 17.83
CA HIS A 164 -14.20 18.22 16.81
C HIS A 164 -13.67 16.91 17.40
N ALA A 165 -13.56 16.77 18.72
CA ALA A 165 -13.06 15.55 19.36
C ALA A 165 -13.80 14.28 18.93
N ARG A 166 -15.13 14.39 18.73
CA ARG A 166 -15.97 13.28 18.25
C ARG A 166 -15.56 12.69 16.89
N ASN A 167 -14.84 13.46 16.06
CA ASN A 167 -14.37 13.00 14.74
C ASN A 167 -13.24 11.96 14.86
N PHE A 168 -12.71 11.76 16.07
CA PHE A 168 -11.67 10.77 16.37
C PHE A 168 -12.23 9.59 17.17
N ASP A 169 -13.53 9.55 17.43
CA ASP A 169 -14.13 8.42 18.12
C ASP A 169 -13.98 7.15 17.26
N LYS A 170 -13.55 6.05 17.89
CA LYS A 170 -13.47 4.75 17.20
C LYS A 170 -14.86 4.16 17.06
N TYR A 171 -15.04 3.32 16.05
CA TYR A 171 -16.18 2.41 16.02
C TYR A 171 -16.08 1.39 17.17
N GLN A 172 -17.13 1.27 17.99
CA GLN A 172 -17.28 0.24 19.01
C GLN A 172 -17.30 -1.17 18.41
N LEU A 173 -16.45 -2.07 18.93
CA LEU A 173 -16.43 -3.50 18.58
C LEU A 173 -17.78 -4.16 18.88
N GLY A 174 -18.54 -4.44 17.83
CA GLY A 174 -19.77 -5.23 17.86
C GLY A 174 -19.80 -6.21 16.67
N THR A 175 -20.86 -7.00 16.56
CA THR A 175 -21.07 -8.07 15.55
C THR A 175 -21.15 -7.59 14.08
N GLN A 176 -20.78 -6.35 13.81
CA GLN A 176 -21.02 -5.67 12.54
C GLN A 176 -19.81 -4.87 12.01
N ILE A 177 -18.66 -4.84 12.71
CA ILE A 177 -17.44 -4.25 12.14
C ILE A 177 -16.81 -5.26 11.18
N ASP A 178 -16.60 -4.81 9.95
CA ASP A 178 -15.97 -5.59 8.90
C ASP A 178 -14.72 -4.86 8.41
N HIS A 179 -13.57 -5.20 8.99
CA HIS A 179 -12.26 -4.79 8.49
C HIS A 179 -11.91 -5.50 7.18
N LEU A 180 -12.84 -6.28 6.59
CA LEU A 180 -12.68 -7.06 5.37
C LEU A 180 -11.51 -8.07 5.43
N GLY A 181 -10.94 -8.30 6.62
CA GLY A 181 -9.73 -9.09 6.86
C GLY A 181 -8.43 -8.38 6.47
N MET A 182 -8.44 -7.06 6.30
CA MET A 182 -7.30 -6.27 5.83
C MET A 182 -6.50 -5.63 6.98
N PRO A 183 -5.16 -5.53 6.85
CA PRO A 183 -4.32 -4.84 7.83
C PRO A 183 -4.62 -3.33 7.86
N TYR A 184 -4.16 -2.65 8.91
CA TYR A 184 -4.23 -1.19 8.98
C TYR A 184 -3.34 -0.55 7.92
N ASP A 185 -3.86 0.45 7.22
CA ASP A 185 -3.17 1.10 6.10
C ASP A 185 -2.89 2.58 6.37
N TYR A 186 -1.67 2.88 6.83
CA TYR A 186 -1.20 4.27 6.97
C TYR A 186 -1.21 5.06 5.65
N GLY A 187 -1.11 4.37 4.52
CA GLY A 187 -1.11 4.95 3.18
C GLY A 187 -2.50 5.13 2.57
N SER A 188 -3.56 4.73 3.29
CA SER A 188 -4.93 4.82 2.79
C SER A 188 -5.29 6.27 2.44
N VAL A 189 -5.96 6.44 1.30
CA VAL A 189 -6.53 7.75 0.94
C VAL A 189 -7.65 8.16 1.90
N MET A 190 -8.20 7.20 2.65
CA MET A 190 -9.20 7.38 3.71
C MET A 190 -8.58 7.65 5.09
N HIS A 191 -7.25 7.75 5.21
CA HIS A 191 -6.62 8.11 6.48
C HIS A 191 -6.54 9.64 6.65
N TYR A 192 -6.83 10.13 7.85
CA TYR A 192 -6.57 11.51 8.23
C TYR A 192 -5.08 11.90 8.17
N PRO A 193 -4.76 13.16 7.86
CA PRO A 193 -3.41 13.70 8.07
C PRO A 193 -3.07 13.81 9.56
N ALA A 194 -1.77 13.81 9.87
CA ALA A 194 -1.24 13.85 11.24
C ALA A 194 -1.68 15.08 12.07
N TYR A 195 -2.12 16.15 11.42
CA TYR A 195 -2.50 17.43 12.02
C TYR A 195 -4.00 17.75 11.89
N ALA A 196 -4.82 16.75 11.55
CA ALA A 196 -6.27 16.92 11.37
C ALA A 196 -6.89 17.55 12.63
N PHE A 197 -7.71 18.60 12.45
CA PHE A 197 -8.41 19.32 13.52
C PHE A 197 -7.52 19.81 14.68
N ALA A 198 -6.22 20.05 14.43
CA ALA A 198 -5.30 20.50 15.46
C ALA A 198 -5.67 21.90 15.98
N ILE A 199 -5.49 22.13 17.28
CA ILE A 199 -5.51 23.46 17.91
C ILE A 199 -4.30 24.26 17.42
N ASP A 200 -3.12 23.63 17.45
CA ASP A 200 -1.86 24.15 16.92
C ASP A 200 -1.37 23.23 15.80
N ARG A 201 -1.20 23.78 14.59
CA ARG A 201 -0.79 23.03 13.40
C ARG A 201 0.66 22.52 13.42
N HIS A 202 1.43 22.89 14.43
CA HIS A 202 2.76 22.34 14.67
C HIS A 202 2.75 21.14 15.61
N GLN A 203 1.58 20.79 16.17
CA GLN A 203 1.40 19.65 17.06
C GLN A 203 0.50 18.61 16.40
N MET A 204 0.98 17.38 16.31
CA MET A 204 0.20 16.29 15.74
C MET A 204 -1.00 15.96 16.61
N THR A 205 -2.13 15.68 15.98
CA THR A 205 -3.31 15.07 16.60
C THR A 205 -3.30 13.54 16.42
N LEU A 206 -2.65 13.05 15.36
CA LEU A 206 -2.43 11.63 15.08
C LEU A 206 -0.94 11.36 14.84
N GLU A 207 -0.36 10.50 15.66
CA GLU A 207 1.05 10.09 15.55
C GLU A 207 1.13 8.60 15.17
N PRO A 208 1.72 8.24 14.03
CA PRO A 208 2.04 6.85 13.70
C PRO A 208 3.01 6.25 14.71
N LYS A 209 2.70 5.07 15.24
CA LYS A 209 3.60 4.34 16.15
C LYS A 209 4.78 3.72 15.41
N GLN A 210 4.63 3.49 14.11
CA GLN A 210 5.72 3.02 13.27
C GLN A 210 6.61 4.20 12.85
N SER A 211 7.89 4.14 13.22
CA SER A 211 8.88 5.17 12.89
C SER A 211 9.05 5.31 11.38
N GLY A 212 9.13 6.57 10.90
CA GLY A 212 9.36 6.89 9.49
C GLY A 212 8.11 6.81 8.59
N VAL A 213 6.94 6.47 9.14
CA VAL A 213 5.68 6.42 8.39
C VAL A 213 4.98 7.77 8.39
N THR A 214 4.40 8.13 7.25
CA THR A 214 3.54 9.32 7.06
C THR A 214 2.10 8.91 6.79
N ILE A 215 1.14 9.71 7.26
CA ILE A 215 -0.30 9.48 7.10
C ILE A 215 -1.00 10.69 6.44
N GLY A 216 -2.14 10.44 5.79
CA GLY A 216 -2.98 11.47 5.17
C GLY A 216 -2.57 11.92 3.78
N GLN A 217 -1.99 11.00 3.00
CA GLN A 217 -1.71 11.29 1.59
C GLN A 217 -3.00 11.53 0.79
N ARG A 218 -2.95 12.44 -0.19
CA ARG A 218 -4.04 12.78 -1.12
C ARG A 218 -3.57 12.70 -2.57
N VAL A 219 -2.80 11.67 -2.88
CA VAL A 219 -2.15 11.48 -4.19
C VAL A 219 -2.82 10.36 -4.97
N ARG A 220 -2.97 9.18 -4.36
CA ARG A 220 -3.38 7.94 -5.04
C ARG A 220 -4.22 7.03 -4.15
N LEU A 221 -4.91 6.08 -4.77
CA LEU A 221 -5.54 4.96 -4.07
C LEU A 221 -4.45 3.97 -3.63
N SER A 222 -4.46 3.55 -2.37
CA SER A 222 -3.54 2.51 -1.90
C SER A 222 -3.92 1.13 -2.46
N GLU A 223 -3.01 0.15 -2.35
CA GLU A 223 -3.34 -1.23 -2.71
C GLU A 223 -4.33 -1.87 -1.73
N THR A 224 -4.32 -1.43 -0.47
CA THR A 224 -5.30 -1.89 0.53
C THR A 224 -6.68 -1.30 0.22
N ASP A 225 -6.78 0.00 -0.07
CA ASP A 225 -8.02 0.66 -0.49
C ASP A 225 -8.65 -0.09 -1.69
N ALA A 226 -7.85 -0.42 -2.71
CA ALA A 226 -8.31 -1.14 -3.89
C ALA A 226 -8.84 -2.55 -3.56
N LYS A 227 -8.13 -3.29 -2.70
CA LYS A 227 -8.55 -4.63 -2.25
C LYS A 227 -9.80 -4.57 -1.40
N GLU A 228 -9.92 -3.60 -0.52
CA GLU A 228 -11.11 -3.39 0.29
C GLU A 228 -12.33 -3.14 -0.60
N ILE A 229 -12.21 -2.33 -1.66
CA ILE A 229 -13.26 -2.17 -2.68
C ILE A 229 -13.58 -3.52 -3.36
N GLN A 230 -12.57 -4.26 -3.80
CA GLN A 230 -12.76 -5.56 -4.45
C GLN A 230 -13.50 -6.57 -3.56
N ILE A 231 -13.18 -6.60 -2.27
CA ILE A 231 -13.80 -7.48 -1.29
C ILE A 231 -15.23 -7.02 -0.98
N LEU A 232 -15.43 -5.72 -0.77
CA LEU A 232 -16.73 -5.13 -0.44
C LEU A 232 -17.75 -5.38 -1.56
N TYR A 233 -17.33 -5.24 -2.81
CA TYR A 233 -18.16 -5.45 -3.99
C TYR A 233 -18.20 -6.90 -4.49
N GLY A 234 -17.57 -7.84 -3.75
CA GLY A 234 -17.61 -9.27 -4.05
C GLY A 234 -16.85 -9.67 -5.33
N CYS A 235 -15.94 -8.82 -5.80
CA CYS A 235 -15.07 -9.08 -6.94
C CYS A 235 -13.96 -10.08 -6.61
N ILE A 236 -13.54 -10.11 -5.35
CA ILE A 236 -12.73 -11.19 -4.77
C ILE A 236 -13.37 -11.67 -3.45
N PRO A 237 -13.25 -12.97 -3.11
CA PRO A 237 -13.72 -13.48 -1.81
C PRO A 237 -13.02 -12.80 -0.62
N ARG A 238 -13.75 -12.60 0.47
CA ARG A 238 -13.18 -12.29 1.79
C ARG A 238 -12.22 -13.42 2.19
N GLY A 239 -10.99 -13.10 2.57
CA GLY A 239 -9.96 -14.11 2.87
C GLY A 239 -9.22 -14.68 1.64
N SER A 240 -9.45 -14.15 0.44
CA SER A 240 -8.54 -14.42 -0.71
C SER A 240 -7.12 -13.92 -0.47
N VAL A 241 -6.96 -13.06 0.54
CA VAL A 241 -5.72 -12.86 1.28
C VAL A 241 -5.52 -14.05 2.22
N GLY A 242 -5.21 -15.22 1.65
CA GLY A 242 -4.80 -16.43 2.36
C GLY A 242 -5.90 -17.25 3.06
N THR A 243 -6.55 -18.17 2.33
CA THR A 243 -6.99 -19.46 2.89
C THR A 243 -6.83 -20.58 1.85
N VAL A 244 -5.89 -21.50 2.09
CA VAL A 244 -6.01 -22.88 1.62
C VAL A 244 -7.10 -23.54 2.49
N THR A 245 -8.02 -24.25 1.84
CA THR A 245 -9.17 -24.92 2.45
C THR A 245 -8.76 -26.00 3.46
N SER A 246 -9.31 -25.95 4.67
CA SER A 246 -9.82 -27.13 5.41
C SER A 246 -10.71 -26.71 6.58
N ALA A 247 -11.89 -27.32 6.69
CA ALA A 247 -12.84 -27.21 7.80
C ALA A 247 -12.51 -28.25 8.92
N PRO A 248 -13.31 -28.38 10.00
CA PRO A 248 -13.58 -27.42 11.06
C PRO A 248 -13.23 -28.02 12.45
N GLY A 249 -12.77 -27.18 13.39
CA GLY A 249 -12.58 -27.61 14.79
C GLY A 249 -12.05 -26.46 15.64
N ALA A 250 -12.96 -25.80 16.37
CA ALA A 250 -12.65 -24.69 17.25
C ALA A 250 -11.76 -25.09 18.44
N THR A 251 -10.85 -24.20 18.85
CA THR A 251 -10.87 -23.63 20.20
C THR A 251 -9.98 -22.38 20.28
N THR A 252 -10.48 -21.42 21.04
CA THR A 252 -10.01 -20.06 21.23
C THR A 252 -8.79 -19.99 22.15
N HIS A 253 -7.65 -19.54 21.64
CA HIS A 253 -6.66 -18.73 22.37
C HIS A 253 -5.84 -17.93 21.35
N ALA A 254 -5.69 -16.63 21.59
CA ALA A 254 -4.88 -15.75 20.74
C ALA A 254 -3.40 -16.15 20.82
N PRO A 255 -2.68 -16.32 19.69
CA PRO A 255 -1.24 -16.32 19.70
C PRO A 255 -0.70 -14.97 19.24
N ASP A 256 0.17 -14.45 20.10
CA ASP A 256 1.31 -13.55 19.87
C ASP A 256 1.83 -13.53 18.40
N ILE A 257 1.87 -12.34 17.78
CA ILE A 257 2.43 -12.12 16.43
C ILE A 257 3.88 -11.64 16.55
N SER A 258 4.68 -12.46 17.21
CA SER A 258 6.09 -12.59 16.86
C SER A 258 6.24 -13.97 16.23
N HIS A 259 6.94 -14.05 15.10
CA HIS A 259 7.30 -15.30 14.41
C HIS A 259 6.28 -15.86 13.41
N VAL A 260 6.37 -15.39 12.16
CA VAL A 260 5.87 -16.16 11.00
C VAL A 260 6.74 -17.40 10.86
N SER A 261 6.20 -18.54 11.27
CA SER A 261 6.69 -19.85 10.83
C SER A 261 6.10 -20.11 9.45
N THR A 262 6.96 -20.43 8.48
CA THR A 262 6.69 -20.54 7.05
C THR A 262 5.37 -21.26 6.69
N PRO A 263 4.47 -20.65 5.91
CA PRO A 263 3.53 -21.41 5.09
C PRO A 263 4.31 -22.23 4.05
N ASN A 264 3.81 -23.42 3.75
CA ASN A 264 4.40 -24.31 2.75
C ASN A 264 4.65 -23.53 1.43
N PRO A 265 5.88 -23.50 0.89
CA PRO A 265 6.22 -22.65 -0.24
C PRO A 265 5.40 -23.00 -1.48
N LEU A 266 4.75 -22.00 -2.08
CA LEU A 266 4.08 -22.15 -3.38
C LEU A 266 5.14 -22.53 -4.42
N ILE A 267 4.98 -23.68 -5.06
CA ILE A 267 5.86 -24.11 -6.15
C ILE A 267 5.37 -23.47 -7.45
N THR A 268 6.21 -22.65 -8.09
CA THR A 268 5.89 -21.90 -9.31
C THR A 268 6.86 -22.20 -10.45
N ASN A 269 6.37 -22.11 -11.69
CA ASN A 269 7.18 -22.15 -12.92
C ASN A 269 7.06 -20.84 -13.72
N GLN A 270 6.49 -19.79 -13.12
CA GLN A 270 6.26 -18.53 -13.80
C GLN A 270 7.46 -17.60 -13.68
N ALA A 271 7.65 -16.78 -14.71
CA ALA A 271 8.60 -15.67 -14.64
C ALA A 271 8.19 -14.74 -13.49
N ALA A 272 9.15 -14.42 -12.61
CA ALA A 272 8.95 -13.52 -11.48
C ALA A 272 9.99 -12.42 -11.56
N THR A 273 9.54 -11.17 -11.58
CA THR A 273 10.37 -9.96 -11.53
C THR A 273 9.99 -9.15 -10.31
N CYS A 274 10.96 -8.57 -9.63
CA CYS A 274 10.77 -7.77 -8.43
C CYS A 274 11.74 -6.60 -8.40
N SER A 275 11.20 -5.39 -8.61
CA SER A 275 11.89 -4.11 -8.41
C SER A 275 11.72 -3.58 -6.98
N PHE A 276 11.09 -4.34 -6.08
CA PHE A 276 10.83 -3.96 -4.69
C PHE A 276 9.98 -2.68 -4.43
N ASP A 277 9.55 -1.96 -5.47
CA ASP A 277 8.67 -0.77 -5.40
C ASP A 277 7.34 -1.03 -4.70
N ALA A 278 6.86 -2.27 -4.74
CA ALA A 278 5.60 -2.73 -4.18
C ALA A 278 5.80 -3.82 -3.12
N GLY A 279 6.98 -3.89 -2.49
CA GLY A 279 7.35 -4.88 -1.48
C GLY A 279 8.09 -6.09 -2.04
N LEU A 280 8.16 -7.19 -1.28
CA LEU A 280 9.10 -8.30 -1.56
C LEU A 280 8.69 -9.23 -2.72
N CYS A 281 7.56 -8.99 -3.39
CA CYS A 281 7.08 -9.79 -4.53
C CYS A 281 7.07 -11.33 -4.30
N GLY A 282 6.83 -11.77 -3.04
CA GLY A 282 6.84 -13.18 -2.66
C GLY A 282 8.20 -13.74 -2.23
N TRP A 283 9.28 -12.94 -2.30
CA TRP A 283 10.52 -13.24 -1.59
C TRP A 283 10.31 -13.13 -0.08
N LEU A 284 11.04 -13.96 0.66
CA LEU A 284 10.94 -14.09 2.10
C LEU A 284 12.28 -13.74 2.74
N GLN A 285 12.24 -12.99 3.84
CA GLN A 285 13.40 -12.85 4.73
C GLN A 285 13.58 -14.17 5.50
N SER A 286 14.82 -14.65 5.61
CA SER A 286 15.11 -15.81 6.44
C SER A 286 15.03 -15.46 7.92
N THR A 287 14.84 -16.49 8.75
CA THR A 287 14.99 -16.37 10.20
C THR A 287 16.27 -17.04 10.71
N SER A 288 17.08 -17.57 9.79
CA SER A 288 18.31 -18.32 10.08
C SER A 288 19.59 -17.46 9.95
N ASP A 289 19.42 -16.16 9.74
CA ASP A 289 20.46 -15.15 9.59
C ASP A 289 20.50 -14.23 10.83
N ASN A 290 21.13 -13.06 10.72
CA ASN A 290 21.33 -12.16 11.86
C ASN A 290 20.49 -10.88 11.79
N ILE A 291 20.17 -10.40 10.59
CA ILE A 291 19.43 -9.18 10.30
C ILE A 291 18.63 -9.37 9.01
N ASP A 292 17.59 -8.54 8.81
CA ASP A 292 16.78 -8.56 7.59
C ASP A 292 17.23 -7.51 6.56
N TRP A 293 16.97 -7.79 5.28
CA TRP A 293 17.05 -6.76 4.23
C TRP A 293 15.98 -5.68 4.47
N ARG A 294 16.35 -4.41 4.35
CA ARG A 294 15.45 -3.27 4.56
C ARG A 294 15.07 -2.64 3.24
N THR A 295 13.84 -2.15 3.12
CA THR A 295 13.46 -1.32 1.98
C THR A 295 14.09 0.06 2.09
N GLY A 296 14.79 0.46 1.05
CA GLY A 296 15.46 1.76 0.93
C GLY A 296 14.94 2.55 -0.26
N MET A 297 15.20 3.86 -0.24
CA MET A 297 14.81 4.81 -1.28
C MET A 297 15.86 5.92 -1.32
N GLY A 298 16.44 6.24 -2.49
CA GLY A 298 17.53 7.20 -2.60
C GLY A 298 18.85 6.71 -1.98
N SER A 299 19.62 7.58 -1.33
CA SER A 299 20.88 7.18 -0.68
C SER A 299 20.64 6.38 0.60
N THR A 300 21.52 5.42 0.90
CA THR A 300 21.50 4.76 2.21
C THR A 300 21.77 5.77 3.34
N PRO A 301 21.32 5.51 4.59
CA PRO A 301 21.48 6.47 5.69
C PRO A 301 22.95 6.76 6.05
N SER A 302 23.85 5.82 5.77
CA SER A 302 25.30 5.95 5.98
C SER A 302 25.95 6.80 4.89
N ARG A 303 26.89 7.68 5.25
CA ARG A 303 27.65 8.46 4.26
C ARG A 303 28.79 7.63 3.66
N ASN A 304 29.05 7.81 2.36
CA ASN A 304 30.14 7.16 1.60
C ASN A 304 30.04 5.62 1.60
N THR A 305 28.83 5.08 1.44
CA THR A 305 28.58 3.65 1.22
C THR A 305 27.16 3.44 0.65
N GLY A 306 26.91 2.26 0.07
CA GLY A 306 25.64 1.96 -0.60
C GLY A 306 25.37 2.83 -1.84
N PRO A 307 24.25 2.61 -2.55
CA PRO A 307 23.92 3.39 -3.74
C PRO A 307 23.48 4.81 -3.38
N HIS A 308 23.77 5.79 -4.26
CA HIS A 308 23.24 7.15 -4.14
C HIS A 308 21.78 7.30 -4.60
N ALA A 309 21.31 6.41 -5.47
CA ALA A 309 19.95 6.33 -6.02
C ALA A 309 19.60 4.86 -6.38
N ASP A 310 18.31 4.55 -6.51
CA ASP A 310 17.79 3.26 -6.98
C ASP A 310 18.26 2.92 -8.41
N HIS A 311 18.24 1.63 -8.78
CA HIS A 311 18.70 1.21 -10.10
C HIS A 311 17.66 1.53 -11.20
N SER A 312 16.37 1.48 -10.86
CA SER A 312 15.25 1.73 -11.77
C SER A 312 15.09 3.20 -12.20
N GLY A 313 16.02 4.08 -11.78
CA GLY A 313 16.08 5.50 -12.12
C GLY A 313 16.26 5.76 -13.62
N THR A 314 15.15 5.73 -14.35
CA THR A 314 15.07 6.39 -15.65
C THR A 314 15.34 7.87 -15.43
N SER A 315 16.38 8.39 -16.06
CA SER A 315 16.75 9.80 -16.10
C SER A 315 15.61 10.65 -16.68
N GLY A 316 14.66 11.07 -15.84
CA GLY A 316 13.61 12.05 -16.12
C GLY A 316 13.83 13.28 -15.24
N GLY A 317 14.31 14.38 -15.83
CA GLY A 317 14.73 15.55 -15.07
C GLY A 317 13.63 16.22 -14.26
N ILE A 318 13.96 16.64 -13.03
CA ILE A 318 13.41 17.72 -12.14
C ILE A 318 11.87 17.82 -11.93
N PHE A 319 11.03 17.19 -12.74
CA PHE A 319 9.56 17.24 -12.66
C PHE A 319 8.87 15.86 -12.81
N ASP A 320 9.62 14.78 -12.99
CA ASP A 320 9.09 13.42 -13.11
C ASP A 320 10.03 12.43 -12.39
N CYS A 321 9.94 12.39 -11.06
CA CYS A 321 10.70 11.46 -10.23
C CYS A 321 9.74 10.41 -9.67
N VAL A 322 9.57 9.31 -10.40
CA VAL A 322 9.12 8.05 -9.80
C VAL A 322 10.23 7.63 -8.85
N ILE A 323 10.00 7.68 -7.54
CA ILE A 323 11.04 7.29 -6.59
C ILE A 323 11.00 5.76 -6.46
N GLY A 324 12.00 5.08 -7.04
CA GLY A 324 12.13 3.63 -6.98
C GLY A 324 12.64 3.16 -5.61
N HIS A 325 12.28 1.94 -5.23
CA HIS A 325 12.72 1.31 -4.00
C HIS A 325 13.66 0.15 -4.29
N TYR A 326 14.60 -0.10 -3.39
CA TYR A 326 15.49 -1.26 -3.45
C TYR A 326 15.58 -1.91 -2.07
N LEU A 327 16.18 -3.10 -1.97
CA LEU A 327 16.50 -3.69 -0.69
C LEU A 327 17.96 -3.43 -0.32
N PHE A 328 18.24 -3.14 0.94
CA PHE A 328 19.60 -2.91 1.41
C PHE A 328 19.86 -3.40 2.82
N LEU A 329 21.14 -3.56 3.12
CA LEU A 329 21.68 -3.80 4.45
C LEU A 329 22.39 -2.53 4.91
N GLU A 330 21.95 -2.03 6.05
CA GLU A 330 22.58 -0.90 6.74
C GLU A 330 23.59 -1.45 7.76
N SER A 331 24.87 -1.19 7.53
CA SER A 331 25.97 -1.70 8.35
C SER A 331 26.17 -0.92 9.65
N SER A 332 25.63 0.29 9.75
CA SER A 332 25.65 1.13 10.95
C SER A 332 25.03 0.42 12.16
N GLY A 333 25.87 0.04 13.14
CA GLY A 333 25.44 -0.73 14.32
C GLY A 333 25.15 -2.21 14.06
N GLN A 334 25.36 -2.70 12.83
CA GLN A 334 25.08 -4.07 12.39
C GLN A 334 26.24 -4.66 11.56
N THR A 335 27.48 -4.44 12.00
CA THR A 335 28.70 -4.97 11.34
C THR A 335 28.83 -6.48 11.48
N ASN A 336 29.37 -7.16 10.47
CA ASN A 336 29.56 -8.62 10.44
C ASN A 336 28.26 -9.42 10.59
N LYS A 337 27.13 -8.87 10.14
CA LYS A 337 25.81 -9.49 10.21
C LYS A 337 25.39 -9.90 8.80
N ASN A 338 24.81 -11.09 8.69
CA ASN A 338 24.25 -11.57 7.44
C ASN A 338 22.72 -11.43 7.41
N ALA A 339 22.20 -11.28 6.21
CA ALA A 339 20.79 -11.32 5.84
C ALA A 339 20.60 -12.22 4.63
N ILE A 340 19.51 -12.96 4.62
CA ILE A 340 19.20 -13.96 3.62
C ILE A 340 17.80 -13.67 3.08
N LEU A 341 17.72 -13.42 1.78
CA LEU A 341 16.46 -13.34 1.05
C LEU A 341 16.26 -14.63 0.24
N VAL A 342 15.08 -15.23 0.35
CA VAL A 342 14.74 -16.52 -0.26
C VAL A 342 13.56 -16.36 -1.20
N SER A 343 13.70 -16.86 -2.43
CA SER A 343 12.62 -16.83 -3.41
C SER A 343 11.51 -17.86 -3.07
N PRO A 344 10.33 -17.75 -3.72
CA PRO A 344 9.41 -18.89 -3.84
C PRO A 344 10.12 -20.15 -4.38
N GLN A 345 9.48 -21.31 -4.24
CA GLN A 345 10.04 -22.56 -4.77
C GLN A 345 9.74 -22.72 -6.26
N TYR A 346 10.69 -23.31 -6.98
CA TYR A 346 10.63 -23.59 -8.41
C TYR A 346 10.74 -25.08 -8.66
N GLN A 347 10.03 -25.59 -9.68
CA GLN A 347 10.25 -26.96 -10.14
C GLN A 347 11.60 -27.08 -10.85
N PRO A 348 12.25 -28.26 -10.80
CA PRO A 348 13.43 -28.55 -11.60
C PRO A 348 13.25 -28.15 -13.07
N GLY A 349 14.24 -27.45 -13.60
CA GLY A 349 14.18 -26.89 -14.94
C GLY A 349 15.40 -26.02 -15.24
N THR A 350 15.38 -25.41 -16.41
CA THR A 350 16.36 -24.40 -16.81
C THR A 350 15.75 -23.02 -16.57
N TYR A 351 16.48 -22.15 -15.88
CA TYR A 351 16.06 -20.78 -15.59
C TYR A 351 17.22 -19.81 -15.80
N CYS A 352 16.88 -18.56 -16.10
CA CYS A 352 17.80 -17.44 -16.03
C CYS A 352 17.49 -16.63 -14.78
N PHE A 353 18.48 -16.51 -13.90
CA PHE A 353 18.45 -15.59 -12.76
C PHE A 353 19.20 -14.31 -13.13
N SER A 354 18.63 -13.16 -12.77
CA SER A 354 19.25 -11.86 -12.94
C SER A 354 18.95 -10.96 -11.75
N ALA A 355 19.89 -10.12 -11.34
CA ALA A 355 19.71 -9.11 -10.30
C ALA A 355 20.69 -7.95 -10.49
N TRP A 356 20.31 -6.77 -10.01
CA TRP A 356 21.22 -5.65 -9.81
C TRP A 356 21.63 -5.56 -8.35
N PHE A 357 22.88 -5.22 -8.08
CA PHE A 357 23.39 -5.06 -6.72
C PHE A 357 24.41 -3.92 -6.63
N ASN A 358 24.53 -3.31 -5.45
CA ASN A 358 25.53 -2.27 -5.18
C ASN A 358 26.36 -2.68 -3.95
N MET A 359 27.68 -2.56 -4.08
CA MET A 359 28.65 -2.79 -3.02
C MET A 359 29.70 -1.69 -3.08
N TYR A 360 29.52 -0.66 -2.26
CA TYR A 360 30.39 0.51 -2.23
C TYR A 360 30.83 0.82 -0.81
N GLY A 361 32.14 0.79 -0.54
CA GLY A 361 32.71 1.17 0.75
C GLY A 361 34.02 0.46 1.11
N HIS A 362 34.82 1.03 2.00
CA HIS A 362 36.21 0.59 2.23
C HIS A 362 36.34 -0.76 2.97
N GLU A 363 35.29 -1.19 3.68
CA GLU A 363 35.28 -2.44 4.46
C GLU A 363 34.04 -3.27 4.16
N MET A 364 33.69 -3.39 2.87
CA MET A 364 32.58 -4.22 2.42
C MET A 364 32.75 -5.69 2.85
N GLY A 365 31.63 -6.32 3.19
CA GLY A 365 31.55 -7.76 3.32
C GLY A 365 31.39 -8.47 1.97
N TYR A 366 30.34 -9.27 1.84
CA TYR A 366 30.10 -10.09 0.64
C TYR A 366 28.62 -10.18 0.27
N ILE A 367 28.34 -10.54 -0.98
CA ILE A 367 27.02 -11.01 -1.44
C ILE A 367 27.16 -12.34 -2.19
N TYR A 368 26.35 -13.32 -1.81
CA TYR A 368 26.26 -14.63 -2.46
C TYR A 368 24.89 -14.81 -3.10
N PHE A 369 24.91 -15.30 -4.34
CA PHE A 369 23.76 -15.77 -5.07
C PHE A 369 23.85 -17.30 -5.13
N GLU A 370 22.87 -17.99 -4.55
CA GLU A 370 22.90 -19.43 -4.32
C GLU A 370 21.59 -20.10 -4.70
N LEU A 371 21.63 -21.42 -4.90
CA LEU A 371 20.46 -22.28 -4.99
C LEU A 371 20.34 -23.11 -3.70
N LEU A 372 19.13 -23.22 -3.18
CA LEU A 372 18.78 -24.15 -2.11
C LEU A 372 18.05 -25.36 -2.70
N ILE A 373 18.76 -26.48 -2.87
CA ILE A 373 18.23 -27.71 -3.46
C ILE A 373 18.22 -28.80 -2.38
N GLY A 374 17.04 -29.31 -2.01
CA GLY A 374 16.93 -30.35 -0.98
C GLY A 374 17.58 -29.97 0.36
N GLY A 375 17.52 -28.68 0.72
CA GLY A 375 18.12 -28.14 1.96
C GLY A 375 19.64 -27.90 1.89
N ARG A 376 20.28 -28.08 0.73
CA ARG A 376 21.71 -27.79 0.54
C ARG A 376 21.92 -26.58 -0.35
N LYS A 377 22.86 -25.72 0.06
CA LYS A 377 23.28 -24.53 -0.70
C LYS A 377 24.24 -24.91 -1.82
N HIS A 378 24.02 -24.34 -3.00
CA HIS A 378 24.87 -24.46 -4.17
C HIS A 378 25.18 -23.06 -4.71
N ALA A 379 26.45 -22.66 -4.70
CA ALA A 379 26.85 -21.32 -5.14
C ALA A 379 26.64 -21.13 -6.65
N MET A 380 26.03 -20.01 -7.03
CA MET A 380 25.92 -19.54 -8.41
C MET A 380 27.00 -18.50 -8.70
N ARG A 381 27.01 -17.43 -7.91
CA ARG A 381 27.95 -16.30 -8.00
C ARG A 381 28.19 -15.69 -6.63
N SER A 382 29.35 -15.06 -6.46
CA SER A 382 29.74 -14.37 -5.23
C SER A 382 30.59 -13.16 -5.54
N TYR A 383 30.42 -12.10 -4.76
CA TYR A 383 31.22 -10.88 -4.83
C TYR A 383 31.66 -10.47 -3.43
N HIS A 384 32.85 -9.89 -3.32
CA HIS A 384 33.51 -9.54 -2.06
C HIS A 384 34.20 -8.20 -2.18
N GLY A 385 34.18 -7.41 -1.11
CA GLY A 385 34.90 -6.14 -1.06
C GLY A 385 34.20 -5.04 -1.87
N ASP A 386 34.93 -3.93 -2.05
CA ASP A 386 34.43 -2.73 -2.74
C ASP A 386 34.35 -2.95 -4.25
N HIS A 387 33.20 -2.63 -4.85
CA HIS A 387 32.98 -2.65 -6.29
C HIS A 387 32.74 -1.25 -6.89
N GLY A 388 32.94 -0.22 -6.07
CA GLY A 388 32.75 1.18 -6.41
C GLY A 388 31.28 1.61 -6.35
N ASP A 389 31.08 2.91 -6.41
CA ASP A 389 29.75 3.54 -6.39
C ASP A 389 29.02 3.36 -7.72
N ARG A 390 28.52 2.14 -7.95
CA ARG A 390 27.73 1.77 -9.13
C ARG A 390 26.90 0.54 -8.87
N TRP A 391 25.77 0.46 -9.56
CA TRP A 391 25.01 -0.78 -9.69
C TRP A 391 25.73 -1.76 -10.61
N MET A 392 25.84 -3.00 -10.16
CA MET A 392 26.47 -4.12 -10.84
C MET A 392 25.37 -5.12 -11.22
N HIS A 393 25.46 -5.66 -12.43
CA HIS A 393 24.51 -6.67 -12.93
C HIS A 393 25.08 -8.07 -12.78
N VAL A 394 24.30 -8.98 -12.21
CA VAL A 394 24.58 -10.42 -12.23
C VAL A 394 23.52 -11.13 -13.05
N GLN A 395 23.94 -12.01 -13.96
CA GLN A 395 23.07 -12.87 -14.73
C GLN A 395 23.66 -14.28 -14.77
N THR A 396 22.87 -15.29 -14.44
CA THR A 396 23.34 -16.68 -14.39
C THR A 396 22.24 -17.64 -14.84
N GLN A 397 22.57 -18.47 -15.84
CA GLN A 397 21.73 -19.59 -16.22
C GLN A 397 21.93 -20.73 -15.22
N VAL A 398 20.83 -21.26 -14.70
CA VAL A 398 20.83 -22.43 -13.81
C VAL A 398 20.10 -23.58 -14.48
N ASN A 399 20.66 -24.78 -14.33
CA ASN A 399 20.07 -26.02 -14.86
C ASN A 399 19.89 -27.00 -13.69
N VAL A 400 18.70 -27.04 -13.12
CA VAL A 400 18.40 -27.93 -11.99
C VAL A 400 17.77 -29.21 -12.52
N ARG A 401 18.38 -30.35 -12.22
CA ARG A 401 17.90 -31.69 -12.59
C ARG A 401 17.46 -32.45 -11.34
N GLY A 402 16.49 -33.35 -11.50
CA GLY A 402 15.97 -34.20 -10.42
C GLY A 402 14.48 -33.94 -10.14
N SER A 403 14.03 -34.30 -8.95
CA SER A 403 12.62 -34.22 -8.54
C SER A 403 12.34 -33.27 -7.37
N HIS A 404 13.37 -32.64 -6.80
CA HIS A 404 13.22 -31.74 -5.66
C HIS A 404 13.00 -30.32 -6.14
N ALA A 405 11.94 -29.67 -5.64
CA ALA A 405 11.80 -28.22 -5.78
C ALA A 405 13.00 -27.51 -5.15
N PHE A 406 13.32 -26.32 -5.66
CA PHE A 406 14.46 -25.52 -5.20
C PHE A 406 14.08 -24.05 -5.08
N SER A 407 14.86 -23.28 -4.32
CA SER A 407 14.72 -21.81 -4.24
C SER A 407 16.03 -21.13 -4.63
N PHE A 408 15.94 -19.90 -5.11
CA PHE A 408 17.08 -18.98 -5.19
C PHE A 408 17.24 -18.29 -3.83
N GLN A 409 18.49 -18.02 -3.47
CA GLN A 409 18.85 -17.36 -2.23
C GLN A 409 19.86 -16.24 -2.51
N ILE A 410 19.64 -15.08 -1.90
CA ILE A 410 20.58 -13.96 -1.90
C ILE A 410 21.02 -13.74 -0.45
N GLU A 411 22.27 -14.06 -0.15
CA GLU A 411 22.87 -13.81 1.17
C GLU A 411 23.80 -12.59 1.08
N GLY A 412 23.46 -11.52 1.79
CA GLY A 412 24.33 -10.36 1.98
C GLY A 412 24.95 -10.40 3.37
N ARG A 413 26.22 -10.02 3.50
CA ARG A 413 26.87 -9.83 4.80
C ARG A 413 27.56 -8.48 4.84
N THR A 414 27.27 -7.69 5.86
CA THR A 414 27.99 -6.46 6.16
C THR A 414 29.40 -6.78 6.65
N GLY A 415 30.37 -5.94 6.33
CA GLY A 415 31.74 -6.05 6.78
C GLY A 415 31.96 -5.41 8.14
N THR A 416 33.17 -4.90 8.38
CA THR A 416 33.65 -4.58 9.73
C THR A 416 33.37 -3.16 10.21
N SER A 417 32.85 -2.29 9.34
CA SER A 417 32.46 -0.92 9.70
C SER A 417 31.19 -0.48 8.99
N TYR A 418 30.75 0.75 9.32
CA TYR A 418 29.58 1.38 8.73
C TYR A 418 29.75 1.73 7.24
N HIS A 419 30.94 1.56 6.67
CA HIS A 419 31.20 1.71 5.23
C HIS A 419 30.93 0.39 4.49
N SER A 420 29.86 -0.34 4.85
CA SER A 420 29.56 -1.64 4.27
C SER A 420 28.08 -1.83 3.90
N ASP A 421 27.41 -0.76 3.47
CA ASP A 421 26.03 -0.85 3.03
C ASP A 421 25.97 -1.54 1.66
N LEU A 422 25.02 -2.48 1.56
CA LEU A 422 24.93 -3.41 0.44
C LEU A 422 23.48 -3.43 -0.05
N ALA A 423 23.27 -3.26 -1.35
CA ALA A 423 21.93 -3.17 -1.91
C ALA A 423 21.69 -4.15 -3.05
N ILE A 424 20.43 -4.53 -3.25
CA ILE A 424 19.94 -5.33 -4.37
C ILE A 424 18.65 -4.71 -4.94
N ASP A 425 18.46 -4.87 -6.24
CA ASP A 425 17.33 -4.33 -6.96
C ASP A 425 17.03 -5.16 -8.23
N ASP A 426 15.86 -4.96 -8.84
CA ASP A 426 15.47 -5.51 -10.15
C ASP A 426 15.76 -7.03 -10.30
N VAL A 427 15.37 -7.80 -9.28
CA VAL A 427 15.60 -9.25 -9.24
C VAL A 427 14.60 -9.95 -10.17
N SER A 428 15.10 -10.84 -11.01
CA SER A 428 14.28 -11.60 -11.95
C SER A 428 14.69 -13.06 -12.08
N VAL A 429 13.68 -13.93 -12.18
CA VAL A 429 13.81 -15.34 -12.49
C VAL A 429 12.89 -15.65 -13.66
N THR A 430 13.45 -16.03 -14.80
CA THR A 430 12.69 -16.36 -16.01
C THR A 430 12.94 -17.81 -16.42
N PRO A 431 11.91 -18.56 -16.86
CA PRO A 431 12.11 -19.90 -17.42
C PRO A 431 12.92 -19.85 -18.72
N GLY A 432 13.87 -20.77 -18.88
CA GLY A 432 14.70 -20.91 -20.08
C GLY A 432 16.15 -20.46 -19.89
N ALA A 433 16.92 -20.53 -20.97
CA ALA A 433 18.31 -20.08 -21.00
C ALA A 433 18.39 -18.56 -20.85
N CYS A 434 19.50 -18.06 -20.30
CA CYS A 434 19.74 -16.62 -20.32
C CYS A 434 19.96 -16.16 -21.77
N SER A 435 19.24 -15.12 -22.19
CA SER A 435 19.55 -14.43 -23.43
C SER A 435 20.92 -13.77 -23.32
N HIS A 436 21.78 -14.00 -24.30
CA HIS A 436 23.01 -13.21 -24.45
C HIS A 436 22.60 -11.80 -24.89
N GLY A 437 22.63 -10.86 -23.94
CA GLY A 437 22.55 -9.43 -24.22
C GLY A 437 23.85 -8.91 -24.79
#